data_AF-A0AAW5MZQ6-F1
#
_entry.id   AF-A0AAW5MZQ6-F1
#
_cell.length_a   1.000
_cell.length_b   1.000
_cell.length_c   1.000
_cell.angle_alpha   90.00
_cell.angle_beta   90.00
_cell.angle_gamma   90.00
#
_symmetry.space_group_name_H-M   'P 1'
#
loop_
_entity.id
_entity.type
_entity.pdbx_description
1 polymer ?
#
loop_
_entity_poly.entity_id
_entity_poly.type
_entity_poly.pdbx_seq_one_letter_code
_entity_poly.pdbx_strand_id
1 'polypeptide(L)'
;LARGARVAGVDYAAAQSPATQHRLELGGVDLMDAAQAKKAIESAVSHFGKLDVLINIAGGFAFETVADGDPKTWQRMYALNVTTALN
;
A
#
# COMPACT_ATOMS: atom_id res chain seq x y z
N LEU A 1 -4.22 16.78 3.34
CA LEU A 1 -4.31 17.61 4.56
C LEU A 1 -4.89 19.00 4.30
N ALA A 2 -4.37 19.79 3.35
CA ALA A 2 -4.79 21.18 3.10
C ALA A 2 -6.30 21.39 2.82
N ARG A 3 -7.03 20.34 2.41
CA ARG A 3 -8.49 20.37 2.21
C ARG A 3 -9.29 19.62 3.31
N GLY A 4 -8.70 19.40 4.49
CA GLY A 4 -9.35 18.76 5.64
C GLY A 4 -9.35 17.22 5.65
N ALA A 5 -8.85 16.55 4.60
CA ALA A 5 -8.73 15.10 4.58
C ALA A 5 -7.77 14.59 5.66
N ARG A 6 -8.15 13.48 6.31
CA ARG A 6 -7.31 12.68 7.20
C ARG A 6 -6.79 11.48 6.41
N VAL A 7 -5.48 11.24 6.43
CA VAL A 7 -4.83 10.31 5.50
C VAL A 7 -4.00 9.29 6.26
N ALA A 8 -4.24 8.01 6.01
CA ALA A 8 -3.31 6.94 6.30
C ALA A 8 -2.50 6.65 5.03
N GLY A 9 -1.18 6.77 5.11
CA GLY A 9 -0.26 6.26 4.10
C GLY A 9 0.23 4.88 4.50
N VAL A 10 0.27 3.94 3.55
CA VAL A 10 0.80 2.59 3.75
C VAL A 10 1.96 2.39 2.78
N ASP A 11 3.10 1.94 3.28
CA ASP A 11 4.30 1.74 2.48
C ASP A 11 5.09 0.51 2.98
N TYR A 12 5.85 -0.07 2.06
CA TYR A 12 6.83 -1.11 2.40
C TYR A 12 8.04 -0.50 3.13
N ALA A 13 8.42 0.73 2.79
CA ALA A 13 9.45 1.47 3.52
C ALA A 13 8.99 1.79 4.95
N ALA A 14 9.96 2.00 5.86
CA ALA A 14 9.66 2.38 7.23
C ALA A 14 8.95 3.75 7.29
N ALA A 15 8.04 3.90 8.26
CA ALA A 15 7.40 5.19 8.53
C ALA A 15 8.46 6.20 8.97
N GLN A 16 8.32 7.45 8.52
CA GLN A 16 9.31 8.49 8.75
C GLN A 16 8.80 9.55 9.72
N SER A 17 7.48 9.69 9.85
CA SER A 17 6.83 10.69 10.68
C SER A 17 5.92 10.05 11.73
N PRO A 18 5.85 10.61 12.95
CA PRO A 18 4.90 10.15 13.95
C PRO A 18 3.45 10.45 13.52
N ALA A 19 2.52 9.68 14.09
CA ALA A 19 1.09 9.88 13.85
C ALA A 19 0.60 11.23 14.41
N THR A 20 -0.40 11.79 13.73
CA THR A 20 -1.11 13.01 14.13
C THR A 20 -2.62 12.80 13.97
N GLN A 21 -3.41 13.79 14.38
CA GLN A 21 -4.87 13.75 14.18
C GLN A 21 -5.29 13.65 12.70
N HIS A 22 -4.43 14.08 11.76
CA HIS A 22 -4.77 14.08 10.33
C HIS A 22 -3.90 13.17 9.46
N ARG A 23 -2.80 12.63 10.00
CA ARG A 23 -1.86 11.80 9.24
C ARG A 23 -1.43 10.59 10.07
N LEU A 24 -1.47 9.43 9.45
CA LEU A 24 -0.90 8.19 9.97
C LEU A 24 0.01 7.60 8.89
N GLU A 25 1.22 7.19 9.25
CA GLU A 25 2.13 6.47 8.36
C GLU A 25 2.30 5.04 8.88
N LEU A 26 1.96 4.06 8.05
CA LEU A 26 2.09 2.65 8.31
C LEU A 26 3.19 2.11 7.40
N GLY A 27 4.41 2.08 7.92
CA GLY A 27 5.57 1.58 7.19
C GLY A 27 5.90 0.13 7.50
N GLY A 28 6.74 -0.48 6.67
CA GLY A 28 7.11 -1.89 6.81
C GLY A 28 5.97 -2.86 6.49
N VAL A 29 4.97 -2.41 5.74
CA VAL A 29 3.80 -3.20 5.38
C VAL A 29 4.00 -3.77 3.98
N ASP A 30 4.05 -5.10 3.87
CA ASP A 30 3.99 -5.76 2.57
C ASP A 30 2.53 -5.94 2.16
N LEU A 31 2.07 -5.14 1.19
CA LEU A 31 0.71 -5.23 0.66
C LEU A 31 0.46 -6.50 -0.17
N MET A 32 1.50 -7.26 -0.55
CA MET A 32 1.33 -8.58 -1.17
C MET A 32 0.91 -9.65 -0.14
N ASP A 33 1.08 -9.38 1.15
CA ASP A 33 0.57 -10.21 2.26
C ASP A 33 -0.79 -9.68 2.72
N ALA A 34 -1.85 -10.46 2.45
CA ALA A 34 -3.21 -10.09 2.79
C ALA A 34 -3.44 -9.85 4.29
N ALA A 35 -2.71 -10.55 5.17
CA ALA A 35 -2.85 -10.35 6.61
C ALA A 35 -2.26 -9.00 7.04
N GLN A 36 -1.15 -8.58 6.42
CA GLN A 36 -0.53 -7.28 6.67
C GLN A 36 -1.39 -6.14 6.10
N ALA A 37 -1.92 -6.29 4.89
CA ALA A 37 -2.85 -5.33 4.29
C ALA A 37 -4.08 -5.11 5.17
N LYS A 38 -4.73 -6.20 5.61
CA LYS A 38 -5.87 -6.14 6.53
C LYS A 38 -5.53 -5.41 7.83
N LYS A 39 -4.39 -5.73 8.46
CA LYS A 39 -3.94 -5.08 9.70
C LYS A 39 -3.69 -3.59 9.50
N ALA A 40 -3.19 -3.17 8.34
CA ALA A 40 -2.98 -1.76 8.03
C ALA A 40 -4.32 -1.00 7.92
N ILE A 41 -5.31 -1.59 7.26
CA ILE A 41 -6.67 -1.03 7.19
C ILE A 41 -7.31 -0.94 8.58
N GLU A 42 -7.23 -1.99 9.38
CA GLU A 42 -7.75 -1.99 10.76
C GLU A 42 -7.08 -0.91 11.61
N SER A 43 -5.77 -0.71 11.45
CA SER A 43 -5.02 0.35 12.16
C SER A 43 -5.48 1.75 11.73
N ALA A 44 -5.70 1.97 10.43
CA ALA A 44 -6.22 3.24 9.92
C ALA A 44 -7.64 3.53 10.43
N VAL A 45 -8.52 2.52 10.44
CA VAL A 45 -9.88 2.62 10.96
C VAL A 45 -9.88 2.85 12.46
N SER A 46 -9.04 2.16 13.23
CA SER A 46 -8.90 2.38 14.66
C SER A 46 -8.47 3.80 15.00
N HIS A 47 -7.52 4.36 14.23
CA HIS A 47 -7.01 5.71 14.45
C HIS A 47 -8.00 6.81 14.04
N PHE A 48 -8.69 6.67 12.91
CA PHE A 48 -9.58 7.72 12.36
C PHE A 48 -11.08 7.48 12.60
N GLY A 49 -11.46 6.31 13.11
CA GLY A 49 -12.82 5.87 13.38
C GLY A 49 -13.61 5.37 12.16
N LYS A 50 -13.12 5.58 10.93
CA LYS A 50 -13.76 5.14 9.68
C LYS A 50 -12.79 5.16 8.50
N LEU A 51 -13.16 4.49 7.41
CA LEU A 51 -12.53 4.58 6.10
C LEU A 51 -13.56 5.08 5.08
N ASP A 52 -13.33 6.25 4.49
CA ASP A 52 -14.24 6.84 3.49
C ASP A 52 -13.83 6.52 2.05
N VAL A 53 -12.53 6.40 1.79
CA VAL A 53 -11.93 6.24 0.46
C VAL A 53 -10.70 5.33 0.56
N LEU A 54 -10.58 4.39 -0.38
CA LEU A 54 -9.38 3.59 -0.61
C LEU A 54 -8.75 4.01 -1.95
N ILE A 55 -7.44 4.22 -1.96
CA ILE A 55 -6.67 4.53 -3.17
C ILE A 55 -5.57 3.49 -3.33
N ASN A 56 -5.77 2.55 -4.26
CA ASN A 56 -4.74 1.57 -4.63
C ASN A 56 -3.75 2.23 -5.58
N ILE A 57 -2.67 2.78 -5.02
CA ILE A 57 -1.61 3.49 -5.76
C ILE A 57 -0.25 2.78 -5.67
N ALA A 58 -0.09 1.83 -4.76
CA ALA A 58 1.14 1.06 -4.64
C ALA A 58 1.43 0.32 -5.95
N GLY A 59 2.68 0.38 -6.39
CA GLY A 59 3.10 -0.25 -7.63
C GLY A 59 4.61 -0.15 -7.84
N GLY A 60 5.09 -0.95 -8.78
CA GLY A 60 6.47 -0.98 -9.20
C GLY A 60 6.59 -1.28 -10.69
N PHE A 61 7.82 -1.22 -11.17
CA PHE A 61 8.13 -1.37 -12.57
C PHE A 61 9.44 -2.14 -12.75
N ALA A 62 9.46 -2.99 -13.77
CA ALA A 62 10.64 -3.64 -14.30
C ALA A 62 10.52 -3.64 -15.83
N PHE A 63 11.60 -3.28 -16.51
CA PHE A 63 11.62 -3.28 -17.98
C PHE A 63 12.35 -4.52 -18.49
N GLU A 64 11.63 -5.36 -19.24
CA GLU A 64 12.15 -6.54 -19.92
C GLU A 64 11.44 -6.70 -21.27
N THR A 65 12.07 -7.35 -22.25
CA THR A 65 11.40 -7.72 -23.50
C THR A 65 10.47 -8.90 -23.24
N VAL A 66 9.38 -9.00 -24.02
CA VAL A 66 8.44 -10.13 -23.86
C VAL A 66 9.10 -11.47 -24.22
N ALA A 67 10.01 -11.48 -25.21
CA ALA A 67 10.65 -12.69 -25.69
C ALA A 67 11.74 -13.23 -24.76
N ASP A 68 12.49 -12.34 -24.10
CA ASP A 68 13.72 -12.70 -23.37
C ASP A 68 13.63 -12.40 -21.86
N GLY A 69 12.51 -11.87 -21.38
CA GLY A 69 12.28 -11.56 -19.97
C GLY A 69 12.11 -12.80 -19.08
N ASP A 70 12.28 -12.63 -17.78
CA ASP A 70 12.04 -13.68 -16.79
C ASP A 70 10.53 -13.72 -16.45
N PRO A 71 9.83 -14.86 -16.63
CA PRO A 71 8.44 -15.01 -16.20
C PRO A 71 8.20 -14.65 -14.72
N LYS A 72 9.22 -14.79 -13.85
CA LYS A 72 9.16 -14.38 -12.44
C LYS A 72 9.02 -12.87 -12.28
N THR A 73 9.62 -12.07 -13.17
CA THR A 73 9.44 -10.61 -13.18
C THR A 73 7.99 -10.26 -13.45
N TRP A 74 7.35 -10.92 -14.42
CA TRP A 74 5.92 -10.76 -14.70
C TRP A 74 5.04 -11.12 -13.50
N GLN A 75 5.29 -12.28 -12.87
CA GLN A 75 4.56 -12.70 -11.68
C GLN A 75 4.69 -11.68 -10.54
N ARG A 76 5.92 -11.18 -10.30
CA ARG A 76 6.17 -10.16 -9.28
C ARG A 76 5.46 -8.84 -9.59
N MET A 77 5.51 -8.35 -10.83
CA MET A 77 4.84 -7.11 -11.22
C MET A 77 3.32 -7.24 -11.14
N TYR A 78 2.76 -8.40 -11.53
CA TYR A 78 1.33 -8.67 -11.39
C TYR A 78 0.91 -8.72 -9.93
N ALA A 79 1.70 -9.40 -9.08
CA ALA A 79 1.43 -9.47 -7.65
C ALA A 79 1.43 -8.07 -7.01
N LEU A 80 2.44 -7.26 -7.30
CA LEU A 80 2.60 -5.92 -6.75
C LEU A 80 1.54 -4.92 -7.26
N ASN A 81 1.28 -4.91 -8.57
CA ASN A 81 0.50 -3.85 -9.22
C ASN A 81 -0.99 -4.16 -9.35
N VAL A 82 -1.37 -5.45 -9.33
CA VAL A 82 -2.74 -5.89 -9.58
C VAL A 82 -3.31 -6.59 -8.36
N THR A 83 -2.65 -7.64 -7.86
CA THR A 83 -3.27 -8.47 -6.81
C THR A 83 -3.34 -7.78 -5.46
N THR A 84 -2.46 -6.80 -5.18
CA THR A 84 -2.55 -5.97 -3.96
C THR A 84 -3.89 -5.26 -3.83
N ALA A 85 -4.59 -4.95 -4.94
CA ALA A 85 -5.90 -4.32 -4.91
C ALA A 85 -7.03 -5.26 -4.43
N LEU A 86 -6.76 -6.57 -4.31
CA LEU A 86 -7.70 -7.59 -3.84
C LEU A 86 -7.49 -7.98 -2.37
N ASN A 87 -6.44 -7.46 -1.72
CA ASN A 87 -6.06 -7.79 -0.35
C ASN A 87 -6.76 -6.91 0.69
#